data_AF-X1F659-F1
#
_entry.id   AF-X1F659-F1
#
_cell.length_a   1.000
_cell.length_b   1.000
_cell.length_c   1.000
_cell.angle_alpha   90.00
_cell.angle_beta   90.00
_cell.angle_gamma   90.00
#
_symmetry.space_group_name_H-M   'P 1'
#
loop_
_entity.id
_entity.type
_entity.pdbx_description
1 polymer ?
#
loop_
_entity_poly.entity_id
_entity_poly.type
_entity_poly.pdbx_seq_one_letter_code
_entity_poly.pdbx_strand_id
1 'polypeptide(L)'
;MMGEQVNLLEQNQWEAGPDEELSIPEVYITQLKYEIVVFTQKKDFTFRCSDYEQVPSGAWRFANVIIDTSKLNPKGEVELKRVTYHPEIVLVNAAFMSMPAVEQIGPEGAD
;
A
#
# COMPACT_ATOMS: atom_id res chain seq x y z
N MET A 1 -15.33 -3.85 -21.99
CA MET A 1 -15.58 -4.44 -20.66
C MET A 1 -16.06 -3.32 -19.77
N MET A 2 -17.22 -3.49 -19.13
CA MET A 2 -17.71 -2.54 -18.11
C MET A 2 -16.75 -2.64 -16.93
N GLY A 3 -15.91 -1.63 -16.72
CA GLY A 3 -15.12 -1.54 -15.50
C GLY A 3 -16.11 -1.46 -14.34
N GLU A 4 -15.99 -2.37 -13.37
CA GLU A 4 -16.75 -2.28 -12.13
C GLU A 4 -16.60 -0.86 -11.58
N GLN A 5 -17.73 -0.20 -11.30
CA GLN A 5 -17.70 1.05 -10.54
C GLN A 5 -17.30 0.69 -9.11
N VAL A 6 -16.00 0.73 -8.86
CA VAL A 6 -15.42 0.48 -7.56
C VAL A 6 -15.84 1.61 -6.62
N ASN A 7 -16.67 1.29 -5.64
CA ASN A 7 -17.06 2.24 -4.61
C ASN A 7 -15.92 2.42 -3.60
N LEU A 8 -15.16 3.51 -3.72
CA LEU A 8 -14.01 3.83 -2.87
C LEU A 8 -14.37 4.03 -1.38
N LEU A 9 -15.67 4.15 -1.05
CA LEU A 9 -16.18 4.32 0.30
C LEU A 9 -16.51 3.00 1.00
N GLU A 10 -16.66 1.91 0.26
CA GLU A 10 -16.84 0.57 0.83
C GLU A 10 -15.47 -0.01 1.16
N GLN A 11 -15.07 0.19 2.42
CA GLN A 11 -13.80 -0.26 2.98
C GLN A 11 -13.69 -1.79 2.92
N ASN A 12 -12.96 -2.29 1.93
CA ASN A 12 -12.72 -3.71 1.79
C ASN A 12 -11.31 -4.03 2.32
N GLN A 13 -11.27 -4.77 3.42
CA GLN A 13 -10.08 -5.55 3.74
C GLN A 13 -10.06 -6.73 2.74
N TRP A 14 -9.13 -6.72 1.78
CA TRP A 14 -8.98 -7.82 0.84
C TRP A 14 -8.03 -8.87 1.41
N GLU A 15 -8.58 -10.01 1.77
CA GLU A 15 -7.80 -11.16 2.23
C GLU A 15 -8.07 -12.31 1.26
N ALA A 16 -7.00 -12.95 0.80
CA ALA A 16 -7.10 -14.15 -0.02
C ALA A 16 -6.55 -15.34 0.76
N GLY A 17 -7.25 -16.46 0.68
CA GLY A 17 -6.72 -17.73 1.14
C GLY A 17 -5.46 -18.17 0.37
N PRO A 18 -4.75 -19.22 0.83
CA PRO A 18 -3.54 -19.72 0.19
C PRO A 18 -3.68 -20.06 -1.31
N ASP A 19 -4.91 -20.42 -1.74
CA ASP A 19 -5.22 -20.83 -3.12
C ASP A 19 -6.15 -19.84 -3.85
N GLU A 20 -6.38 -18.65 -3.27
CA GLU A 20 -7.25 -17.62 -3.85
C GLU A 20 -6.44 -16.51 -4.51
N GLU A 21 -6.85 -16.12 -5.73
CA GLU A 21 -6.28 -14.96 -6.39
C GLU A 21 -6.85 -13.68 -5.77
N LEU A 22 -6.01 -12.98 -5.01
CA LEU A 22 -6.38 -11.69 -4.43
C LEU A 22 -6.67 -10.66 -5.52
N SER A 23 -7.95 -10.38 -5.73
CA SER A 23 -8.43 -9.39 -6.70
C SER A 23 -8.64 -8.05 -6.01
N ILE A 24 -7.57 -7.26 -5.87
CA ILE A 24 -7.68 -5.84 -5.53
C ILE A 24 -8.03 -5.11 -6.83
N PRO A 25 -9.08 -4.26 -6.85
CA PRO A 25 -9.39 -3.51 -8.06
C PRO A 25 -8.20 -2.67 -8.52
N GLU A 26 -7.85 -2.79 -9.80
CA GLU A 26 -6.64 -2.20 -10.40
C GLU A 26 -6.50 -0.70 -10.11
N VAL A 27 -7.61 0.03 -10.09
CA VAL A 27 -7.67 1.46 -9.80
C VAL A 27 -7.00 1.84 -8.46
N TYR A 28 -7.07 0.97 -7.45
CA TYR A 28 -6.44 1.22 -6.15
C TYR A 28 -4.93 1.03 -6.18
N ILE A 29 -4.42 0.22 -7.11
CA ILE A 29 -3.00 -0.06 -7.29
C ILE A 29 -2.37 1.01 -8.18
N THR A 30 -2.99 1.33 -9.31
CA THR A 30 -2.44 2.26 -10.31
C THR A 30 -2.35 3.70 -9.82
N GLN A 31 -3.12 4.07 -8.79
CA GLN A 31 -3.05 5.40 -8.18
C GLN A 31 -1.94 5.53 -7.13
N LEU A 32 -1.29 4.43 -6.75
CA LEU A 32 -0.21 4.45 -5.77
C LEU A 32 1.01 5.14 -6.36
N LYS A 33 1.59 6.04 -5.57
CA LYS A 33 2.70 6.88 -6.00
C LYS A 33 3.93 6.69 -5.15
N TYR A 34 3.73 6.40 -3.87
CA TYR A 34 4.81 6.38 -2.90
C TYR A 34 4.82 5.05 -2.18
N GLU A 35 6.02 4.49 -2.01
CA GLU A 35 6.31 3.52 -0.97
C GLU A 35 6.87 4.25 0.24
N ILE A 36 6.24 4.05 1.39
CA ILE A 36 6.56 4.70 2.65
C ILE A 36 7.14 3.65 3.60
N VAL A 37 8.38 3.85 4.03
CA VAL A 37 9.04 3.04 5.05
C VAL A 37 9.02 3.82 6.35
N VAL A 38 8.22 3.39 7.32
CA VAL A 38 8.10 4.02 8.62
C VAL A 38 9.05 3.37 9.60
N PHE A 39 9.93 4.17 10.19
CA PHE A 39 10.88 3.73 11.20
C PHE A 39 10.23 3.76 12.57
N THR A 40 10.18 2.62 13.26
CA THR A 40 9.67 2.55 14.64
C THR A 40 10.68 1.88 15.57
N GLN A 41 10.57 2.13 16.88
CA GLN A 41 11.49 1.53 17.86
C GLN A 41 11.42 0.00 17.93
N LYS A 42 10.32 -0.61 17.46
CA LYS A 42 10.10 -2.07 17.57
C LYS A 42 10.29 -2.78 16.24
N LYS A 43 9.75 -2.22 15.17
CA LYS A 43 9.77 -2.82 13.84
C LYS A 43 9.46 -1.78 12.78
N ASP A 44 10.25 -1.75 11.74
CA ASP A 44 9.94 -0.94 10.57
C ASP A 44 8.80 -1.59 9.79
N PHE A 45 7.90 -0.77 9.27
CA PHE A 45 6.83 -1.26 8.41
C PHE A 45 6.70 -0.40 7.17
N THR A 46 6.29 -1.05 6.10
CA THR A 46 6.19 -0.45 4.78
C THR A 46 4.74 -0.48 4.33
N PHE A 47 4.31 0.58 3.67
CA PHE A 47 3.05 0.63 2.96
C PHE A 47 3.19 1.48 1.71
N ARG A 48 2.24 1.37 0.79
CA ARG A 48 2.17 2.23 -0.39
C ARG A 48 0.99 3.18 -0.25
N CYS A 49 1.11 4.41 -0.74
CA CYS A 49 0.03 5.39 -0.73
C CYS A 49 0.01 6.23 -2.02
N SER A 50 -1.11 6.87 -2.30
CA SER A 50 -1.22 7.77 -3.46
C SER A 50 -0.67 9.17 -3.18
N ASP A 51 -0.72 9.60 -1.92
CA ASP A 51 -0.29 10.93 -1.48
C ASP A 51 0.01 10.95 0.02
N TYR A 52 0.72 11.98 0.47
CA TYR A 52 0.94 12.26 1.89
C TYR A 52 1.18 13.74 2.17
N GLU A 53 0.69 14.22 3.32
CA GLU A 53 0.84 15.60 3.76
C GLU A 53 1.07 15.68 5.27
N GLN A 54 1.75 16.74 5.71
CA GLN A 54 1.83 17.05 7.14
C GLN A 54 0.62 17.90 7.54
N VAL A 55 -0.14 17.43 8.52
CA VAL A 55 -1.32 18.15 9.03
C VAL A 55 -0.93 19.10 10.18
N PRO A 56 -1.75 20.11 10.53
CA PRO A 56 -1.40 21.12 11.53
C PRO A 56 -1.02 20.59 12.93
N SER A 57 -1.41 19.37 13.28
CA SER A 57 -1.00 18.70 14.52
C SER A 57 0.44 18.18 14.49
N GLY A 58 1.17 18.35 13.39
CA GLY A 58 2.51 17.79 13.16
C GLY A 58 2.49 16.31 12.76
N ALA A 59 1.32 15.68 12.69
CA ALA A 59 1.16 14.32 12.20
C ALA A 59 1.27 14.25 10.67
N TRP A 60 1.54 13.05 10.16
CA TRP A 60 1.53 12.76 8.73
C TRP A 60 0.25 12.03 8.36
N ARG A 61 -0.47 12.55 7.37
CA ARG A 61 -1.62 11.91 6.76
C ARG A 61 -1.19 11.27 5.45
N PHE A 62 -1.62 10.04 5.22
CA PHE A 62 -1.36 9.27 4.00
C PHE A 62 -2.71 8.87 3.39
N ALA A 63 -2.88 9.10 2.10
CA ALA A 63 -4.12 8.81 1.38
C ALA A 63 -4.03 7.53 0.55
N ASN A 64 -5.15 6.79 0.48
CA ASN A 64 -5.30 5.56 -0.31
C ASN A 64 -4.16 4.56 -0.06
N VAL A 65 -4.03 4.15 1.19
CA VAL A 65 -2.92 3.34 1.67
C VAL A 65 -3.20 1.86 1.40
N ILE A 66 -2.23 1.17 0.82
CA ILE A 66 -2.19 -0.29 0.70
C ILE A 66 -1.06 -0.84 1.58
N ILE A 67 -1.39 -1.77 2.47
CA ILE A 67 -0.42 -2.48 3.31
C ILE A 67 -0.37 -3.93 2.88
N ASP A 68 0.81 -4.41 2.48
CA ASP A 68 1.05 -5.82 2.20
C ASP A 68 1.68 -6.49 3.43
N THR A 69 0.97 -7.46 4.00
CA THR A 69 1.43 -8.26 5.15
C THR A 69 1.54 -9.74 4.78
N SER A 70 1.68 -10.04 3.49
CA SER A 70 1.80 -11.39 2.98
C SER A 70 2.95 -12.16 3.64
N LYS A 71 2.70 -13.42 3.96
CA LYS A 71 3.68 -14.32 4.56
C LYS A 71 4.33 -15.15 3.45
N LEU A 72 5.66 -15.17 3.43
CA LEU A 72 6.43 -16.04 2.55
C LEU A 72 6.75 -17.37 3.26
N ASN A 73 6.78 -18.46 2.50
CA ASN A 73 7.31 -19.73 2.95
C ASN A 73 8.86 -19.72 2.95
N PRO A 74 9.54 -20.76 3.48
CA PRO A 74 11.01 -20.82 3.49
C PRO A 74 11.69 -20.82 2.11
N LYS A 75 10.93 -21.04 1.03
CA LYS A 75 11.41 -20.97 -0.36
C LYS A 75 11.25 -19.57 -0.97
N GLY A 76 10.63 -18.64 -0.24
CA GLY A 76 10.34 -17.29 -0.71
C GLY A 76 9.04 -17.15 -1.49
N GLU A 77 8.21 -18.19 -1.55
CA GLU A 77 6.91 -18.16 -2.23
C GLU A 77 5.83 -17.65 -1.26
N VAL A 78 4.80 -16.96 -1.77
CA VAL A 78 3.70 -16.46 -0.92
C VAL A 78 2.87 -17.64 -0.40
N GLU A 79 2.85 -17.83 0.93
CA GLU A 79 2.07 -18.85 1.65
C GLU A 79 0.70 -18.31 2.07
N LEU A 80 0.63 -17.01 2.37
CA LEU A 80 -0.59 -16.30 2.71
C LEU A 80 -0.50 -14.89 2.13
N LYS A 81 -1.46 -14.50 1.28
CA LYS A 81 -1.50 -13.17 0.69
C LYS A 81 -2.50 -12.29 1.44
N ARG A 82 -2.00 -11.27 2.13
CA ARG A 82 -2.84 -10.39 2.96
C ARG A 82 -2.56 -8.93 2.66
N VAL A 83 -3.51 -8.28 2.01
CA VAL A 83 -3.35 -6.88 1.60
C VAL A 83 -4.53 -6.05 2.07
N THR A 84 -4.27 -5.05 2.90
CA THR A 84 -5.33 -4.19 3.42
C THR A 84 -5.30 -2.84 2.74
N TYR A 85 -6.48 -2.26 2.54
CA TYR A 85 -6.63 -0.89 2.09
C TYR A 85 -7.22 -0.01 3.16
N HIS A 86 -6.64 1.18 3.28
CA HIS A 86 -7.08 2.21 4.19
C HIS A 86 -7.23 3.49 3.38
N PRO A 87 -8.43 4.12 3.35
CA PRO A 87 -8.60 5.39 2.63
C PRO A 87 -7.69 6.48 3.20
N GLU A 88 -7.42 6.42 4.51
CA GLU A 88 -6.51 7.32 5.19
C GLU A 88 -5.80 6.59 6.34
N ILE A 89 -4.51 6.88 6.52
CA ILE A 89 -3.77 6.59 7.75
C ILE A 89 -3.14 7.88 8.26
N VAL A 90 -3.27 8.14 9.56
CA VAL A 90 -2.61 9.27 10.22
C VAL A 90 -1.60 8.74 11.23
N LEU A 91 -0.34 9.13 11.09
CA LEU A 91 0.75 8.74 11.98
C LEU A 91 1.29 9.96 12.72
N VAL A 92 1.33 9.86 14.05
CA VAL A 92 1.85 10.90 14.95
C VAL A 92 3.30 10.57 15.30
N ASN A 93 4.19 11.56 15.26
CA ASN A 93 5.62 11.40 15.58
C ASN A 93 6.32 10.32 14.74
N ALA A 94 5.90 10.15 13.49
CA ALA A 94 6.51 9.17 12.58
C ALA A 94 7.71 9.77 11.84
N ALA A 95 8.85 9.09 11.93
CA ALA A 95 9.95 9.25 10.99
C ALA A 95 9.78 8.24 9.86
N PHE A 96 9.89 8.69 8.61
CA PHE A 96 9.76 7.80 7.46
C PHE A 96 10.66 8.24 6.31
N MET A 97 10.89 7.29 5.40
CA MET A 97 11.45 7.53 4.08
C MET A 97 10.36 7.29 3.04
N SER A 98 10.30 8.13 2.00
CA SER A 98 9.43 7.95 0.84
C SER A 98 10.25 7.61 -0.39
N MET A 99 9.80 6.61 -1.14
CA MET A 99 10.34 6.22 -2.44
C MET A 99 9.22 6.23 -3.47
N PRO A 100 9.50 6.39 -4.78
CA PRO A 100 8.50 6.13 -5.80
C PRO A 100 8.01 4.68 -5.71
N ALA A 101 6.70 4.48 -5.78
CA ALA A 101 6.12 3.16 -5.91
C ALA A 101 6.47 2.57 -7.30
N VAL A 102 6.59 1.25 -7.40
CA VAL A 102 7.00 0.54 -8.61
C VAL A 102 6.09 0.86 -9.80
N GLU A 103 4.82 1.16 -9.53
CA GLU A 103 3.80 1.54 -10.50
C GLU A 103 4.06 2.90 -11.18
N GLN A 104 4.92 3.75 -10.60
CA GLN A 104 5.31 5.05 -11.16
C GLN A 104 6.61 5.02 -11.98
N ILE A 105 7.28 3.87 -12.11
CA ILE A 105 8.49 3.77 -12.92
C ILE A 105 8.10 3.81 -14.40
N GLY A 106 8.16 5.01 -14.99
CA GLY A 106 8.11 5.20 -16.44
C GLY A 106 9.27 4.48 -17.14
N PRO A 107 9.26 4.41 -18.49
CA PRO A 107 10.21 3.62 -19.27
C PRO A 107 11.61 4.26 -19.27
N GLU A 108 12.34 4.23 -18.16
CA GLU A 108 13.74 4.66 -18.11
C GLU A 108 14.55 3.63 -17.32
N GLY A 109 14.86 2.56 -18.04
CA GLY A 109 15.89 1.57 -17.72
C GLY A 109 16.52 1.09 -19.01
N ALA A 110 16.86 2.02 -19.91
CA ALA A 110 17.65 1.76 -21.11
C ALA A 110 18.67 2.90 -21.23
N ASP A 111 19.80 2.72 -20.56
CA ASP A 111 21.09 3.27 -20.99
C ASP A 111 22.19 2.25 -20.66
#